data_AF-A0A5B8LPV5-F1
#
_entry.id   AF-A0A5B8LPV5-F1
#
_cell.length_a   1.000
_cell.length_b   1.000
_cell.length_c   1.000
_cell.angle_alpha   90.00
_cell.angle_beta   90.00
_cell.angle_gamma   90.00
#
_symmetry.space_group_name_H-M   'P 1'
#
loop_
_entity.id
_entity.type
_entity.pdbx_description
1 polymer ?
#
loop_
_entity_poly.entity_id
_entity_poly.type
_entity_poly.pdbx_seq_one_letter_code
_entity_poly.pdbx_strand_id
1 'polypeptide(L)'
;MTVAKTIAAAVLALCAAAPAFAQDPTPVGTWQTTTGESRYAVSYCGDGTALCAKLTWLRKDAQTPENLALLNEYVVQGARATAENKWRGTVKYEGHTVSGSVTLVGTDQMSLSGCQLIACRKVDFVRI
;
A
#
# COMPACT_ATOMS: atom_id res chain seq x y z
N MET A 1 -34.24 -55.49 40.85
CA MET A 1 -34.53 -54.05 40.79
C MET A 1 -33.68 -53.44 39.69
N THR A 2 -34.35 -53.04 38.62
CA THR A 2 -33.86 -52.50 37.36
C THR A 2 -33.45 -51.05 37.54
N VAL A 3 -32.22 -50.65 37.19
CA VAL A 3 -31.95 -49.26 36.75
C VAL A 3 -30.79 -49.27 35.75
N ALA A 4 -31.15 -49.38 34.47
CA ALA A 4 -30.29 -49.00 33.34
C ALA A 4 -30.76 -47.62 32.86
N LYS A 5 -29.97 -46.56 33.07
CA LYS A 5 -29.97 -45.31 32.29
C LYS A 5 -29.11 -44.26 32.99
N THR A 6 -28.05 -43.83 32.32
CA THR A 6 -27.72 -42.40 32.18
C THR A 6 -26.76 -42.23 31.00
N ILE A 7 -27.33 -41.78 29.89
CA ILE A 7 -26.64 -41.28 28.71
C ILE A 7 -26.08 -39.91 29.08
N ALA A 8 -24.76 -39.76 29.17
CA ALA A 8 -24.12 -38.46 29.29
C ALA A 8 -23.64 -38.02 27.91
N ALA A 9 -24.38 -37.08 27.31
CA ALA A 9 -24.11 -36.48 26.02
C ALA A 9 -22.82 -35.64 26.07
N ALA A 10 -21.81 -36.02 25.28
CA ALA A 10 -20.66 -35.19 25.01
C ALA A 10 -21.05 -34.12 23.98
N VAL A 11 -21.27 -32.88 24.45
CA VAL A 11 -21.46 -31.72 23.57
C VAL A 11 -20.10 -31.36 22.99
N LEU A 12 -19.84 -31.79 21.74
CA LEU A 12 -18.75 -31.25 20.93
C LEU A 12 -19.05 -29.78 20.63
N ALA A 13 -18.32 -28.87 21.28
CA ALA A 13 -18.25 -27.48 20.86
C ALA A 13 -17.52 -27.42 19.50
N LEU A 14 -18.29 -27.38 18.40
CA LEU A 14 -17.76 -27.03 17.09
C LEU A 14 -17.33 -25.57 17.12
N CYS A 15 -16.04 -25.32 17.27
CA CYS A 15 -15.44 -24.03 16.93
C CYS A 15 -15.68 -23.78 15.44
N ALA A 16 -16.65 -22.92 15.13
CA ALA A 16 -16.83 -22.37 13.79
C ALA A 16 -15.63 -21.47 13.47
N ALA A 17 -14.57 -22.06 12.90
CA ALA A 17 -13.54 -21.30 12.21
C ALA A 17 -14.18 -20.70 10.95
N ALA A 18 -14.66 -19.46 11.05
CA ALA A 18 -15.06 -18.71 9.86
C ALA A 18 -13.85 -18.64 8.92
N PRO A 19 -14.02 -18.90 7.61
CA PRO A 19 -12.93 -18.74 6.66
C PRO A 19 -12.47 -17.28 6.70
N ALA A 20 -11.23 -17.06 7.13
CA ALA A 20 -10.56 -15.79 6.92
C ALA A 20 -10.30 -15.67 5.43
N PHE A 21 -11.15 -14.91 4.71
CA PHE A 21 -10.85 -14.52 3.35
C PHE A 21 -9.59 -13.67 3.38
N ALA A 22 -8.47 -14.23 2.93
CA ALA A 22 -7.29 -13.45 2.62
C ALA A 22 -7.69 -12.43 1.55
N GLN A 23 -7.71 -11.14 1.90
CA GLN A 23 -7.98 -10.09 0.94
C GLN A 23 -6.86 -10.09 -0.10
N ASP A 24 -7.21 -10.03 -1.38
CA ASP A 24 -6.21 -9.90 -2.44
C ASP A 24 -5.33 -8.67 -2.17
N PRO A 25 -4.01 -8.75 -2.42
CA PRO A 25 -3.11 -7.61 -2.22
C PRO A 25 -3.61 -6.38 -2.98
N THR A 26 -3.90 -5.30 -2.26
CA THR A 26 -4.37 -4.04 -2.84
C THR A 26 -3.35 -2.92 -2.65
N PRO A 27 -3.06 -2.09 -3.67
CA PRO A 27 -2.17 -0.95 -3.50
C PRO A 27 -2.81 0.19 -2.69
N VAL A 28 -4.14 0.20 -2.54
CA VAL A 28 -4.87 1.24 -1.81
C VAL A 28 -4.54 1.17 -0.32
N GLY A 29 -4.32 2.32 0.31
CA GLY A 29 -4.05 2.43 1.74
C GLY A 29 -2.94 3.42 2.06
N THR A 30 -2.44 3.35 3.30
CA THR A 30 -1.36 4.22 3.77
C THR A 30 -0.04 3.49 3.70
N TRP A 31 0.97 4.17 3.16
CA TRP A 31 2.29 3.63 2.92
C TRP A 31 3.33 4.56 3.52
N GLN A 32 4.35 4.00 4.16
CA GLN A 32 5.50 4.72 4.68
C GLN A 32 6.74 4.27 3.94
N THR A 33 7.67 5.19 3.62
CA THR A 33 8.98 4.75 3.12
C THR A 33 9.65 3.84 4.15
N THR A 34 10.44 2.87 3.70
CA THR A 34 11.21 1.99 4.61
C THR A 34 12.16 2.78 5.51
N THR A 35 12.64 3.94 5.05
CA THR A 35 13.43 4.89 5.84
C THR A 35 12.62 5.62 6.91
N GLY A 36 11.28 5.59 6.83
CA GLY A 36 10.36 6.24 7.76
C GLY A 36 10.25 7.76 7.62
N GLU A 37 10.72 8.30 6.51
CA GLU A 37 10.83 9.75 6.28
C GLU A 37 9.50 10.39 5.84
N SER A 38 8.68 9.64 5.10
CA SER A 38 7.44 10.15 4.53
C SER A 38 6.34 9.09 4.49
N ARG A 39 5.09 9.56 4.48
CA ARG A 39 3.89 8.72 4.34
C ARG A 39 3.00 9.22 3.23
N TYR A 40 2.39 8.28 2.53
CA TYR A 40 1.53 8.54 1.39
C TYR A 40 0.20 7.82 1.55
N ALA A 41 -0.88 8.52 1.21
CA ALA A 41 -2.18 7.90 0.99
C ALA A 41 -2.30 7.53 -0.50
N VAL A 42 -2.42 6.25 -0.78
CA VAL A 42 -2.56 5.69 -2.13
C VAL A 42 -4.01 5.32 -2.37
N SER A 43 -4.52 5.71 -3.55
CA SER A 43 -5.90 5.49 -3.97
C SER A 43 -5.96 5.29 -5.48
N TYR A 44 -7.05 4.69 -5.95
CA TYR A 44 -7.38 4.71 -7.37
C TYR A 44 -7.97 6.07 -7.78
N CYS A 45 -7.70 6.49 -9.01
CA CYS A 45 -8.17 7.74 -9.58
C CYS A 45 -8.40 7.58 -11.11
N GLY A 46 -8.95 8.61 -11.75
CA GLY A 46 -9.21 8.59 -13.19
C GLY A 46 -10.30 7.57 -13.56
N ASP A 47 -9.93 6.54 -14.31
CA ASP A 47 -10.82 5.45 -14.75
C ASP A 47 -11.10 4.39 -13.67
N GLY A 48 -10.59 4.61 -12.46
CA GLY A 48 -10.74 3.68 -11.33
C GLY A 48 -9.66 2.60 -11.26
N THR A 49 -8.71 2.58 -12.19
CA THR A 49 -7.58 1.62 -12.20
C THR A 49 -6.21 2.29 -12.07
N ALA A 50 -6.13 3.58 -12.41
CA ALA A 50 -4.91 4.36 -12.27
C ALA A 50 -4.63 4.70 -10.80
N LEU A 51 -3.35 4.69 -10.40
CA LEU A 51 -2.94 5.04 -9.04
C LEU A 51 -2.65 6.53 -8.90
N CYS A 52 -3.13 7.09 -7.80
CA CYS A 52 -2.77 8.39 -7.29
C CYS A 52 -2.22 8.26 -5.87
N ALA A 53 -1.18 9.04 -5.55
CA ALA A 53 -0.56 9.05 -4.23
C ALA A 53 -0.42 10.49 -3.75
N LYS A 54 -0.93 10.76 -2.54
CA LYS A 54 -0.82 12.05 -1.86
C LYS A 54 0.18 11.94 -0.71
N LEU A 55 1.12 12.88 -0.62
CA LEU A 55 2.02 12.97 0.53
C LEU A 55 1.23 13.49 1.74
N THR A 56 1.05 12.68 2.77
CA THR A 56 0.20 13.02 3.93
C THR A 56 0.97 13.38 5.18
N TRP A 57 2.24 12.99 5.25
CA TRP A 57 3.06 13.27 6.41
C TRP A 57 4.55 13.19 6.08
N LEU A 58 5.34 14.02 6.78
CA LEU A 58 6.79 14.05 6.73
C LEU A 58 7.35 14.00 8.16
N ARG A 59 8.40 13.20 8.35
CA ARG A 59 9.20 13.23 9.57
C ARG A 59 9.91 14.58 9.68
N LYS A 60 10.17 15.03 10.91
CA LYS A 60 10.69 16.38 11.19
C LYS A 60 11.99 16.72 10.47
N ASP A 61 12.91 15.77 10.34
CA ASP A 61 14.19 15.88 9.63
C ASP A 61 14.03 15.91 8.09
N ALA A 62 12.92 15.40 7.56
CA ALA A 62 12.59 15.40 6.13
C ALA A 62 11.80 16.66 5.69
N GLN A 63 11.47 17.58 6.60
CA GLN A 63 10.71 18.80 6.32
C GLN A 63 11.59 19.92 5.76
N THR A 64 12.21 19.67 4.61
CA THR A 64 12.84 20.73 3.80
C THR A 64 11.77 21.62 3.17
N PRO A 65 12.06 22.89 2.80
CA PRO A 65 11.10 23.75 2.10
C PRO A 65 10.52 23.11 0.84
N GLU A 66 11.34 22.36 0.10
CA GLU A 66 10.95 21.62 -1.10
C GLU A 66 9.94 20.49 -0.80
N ASN A 67 10.20 19.68 0.23
CA ASN A 67 9.29 18.61 0.62
C ASN A 67 7.99 19.14 1.23
N LEU A 68 8.07 20.24 2.00
CA LEU A 68 6.90 20.91 2.55
C LEU A 68 5.99 21.47 1.47
N ALA A 69 6.53 21.95 0.35
CA ALA A 69 5.75 22.39 -0.80
C ALA A 69 4.96 21.24 -1.47
N LEU A 70 5.34 19.99 -1.23
CA LEU A 70 4.63 18.80 -1.70
C LEU A 70 3.70 18.19 -0.64
N LEU A 71 3.70 18.69 0.59
CA LEU A 71 2.87 18.15 1.67
C LEU A 71 1.39 18.44 1.36
N ASN A 72 0.56 17.40 1.47
CA ASN A 72 -0.85 17.37 1.05
C ASN A 72 -1.08 17.46 -0.47
N GLU A 73 -0.03 17.45 -1.28
CA GLU A 73 -0.13 17.41 -2.74
C GLU A 73 -0.08 15.98 -3.28
N TYR A 74 -0.69 15.78 -4.44
CA TYR A 74 -0.55 14.54 -5.20
C TYR A 74 0.78 14.51 -5.93
N VAL A 75 1.71 13.69 -5.42
CA VAL A 75 3.04 13.47 -6.02
C VAL A 75 2.98 12.47 -7.16
N VAL A 76 2.01 11.55 -7.15
CA VAL A 76 1.70 10.64 -8.27
C VAL A 76 0.28 10.94 -8.73
N GLN A 77 0.13 11.22 -10.02
CA GLN A 77 -1.16 11.57 -10.65
C GLN A 77 -1.43 10.63 -11.81
N GLY A 78 -2.27 9.61 -11.58
CA GLY A 78 -2.79 8.74 -12.64
C GLY A 78 -1.78 7.75 -13.24
N ALA A 79 -0.97 7.10 -12.42
CA ALA A 79 -0.11 6.01 -12.88
C ALA A 79 -0.95 4.84 -13.39
N ARG A 80 -0.85 4.51 -14.67
CA ARG A 80 -1.69 3.52 -15.35
C ARG A 80 -1.19 2.11 -15.12
N ALA A 81 -2.11 1.16 -14.98
CA ALA A 81 -1.76 -0.25 -14.87
C ALA A 81 -1.05 -0.72 -16.15
N THR A 82 0.05 -1.46 -15.99
CA THR A 82 0.83 -2.03 -17.11
C THR A 82 0.90 -3.56 -17.05
N ALA A 83 0.73 -4.12 -15.86
CA ALA A 83 0.62 -5.54 -15.60
C ALA A 83 -0.05 -5.74 -14.23
N GLU A 84 -0.32 -6.99 -13.86
CA GLU A 84 -0.73 -7.32 -12.50
C GLU A 84 0.25 -6.74 -11.48
N ASN A 85 -0.27 -6.06 -10.47
CA ASN A 85 0.50 -5.42 -9.40
C ASN A 85 1.54 -4.38 -9.88
N LYS A 86 1.41 -3.84 -11.11
CA LYS A 86 2.37 -2.89 -11.68
C LYS A 86 1.70 -1.72 -12.39
N TRP A 87 2.16 -0.52 -12.06
CA TRP A 87 1.69 0.74 -12.65
C TRP A 87 2.86 1.59 -13.14
N ARG A 88 2.64 2.39 -14.17
CA ARG A 88 3.59 3.35 -14.69
C ARG A 88 2.95 4.72 -14.81
N GLY A 89 3.65 5.74 -14.32
CA GLY A 89 3.17 7.12 -14.36
C GLY A 89 4.32 8.09 -14.26
N THR A 90 3.98 9.30 -13.85
CA THR A 90 4.96 10.34 -13.56
C THR A 90 4.85 10.77 -12.12
N VAL A 91 5.99 11.18 -11.55
CA VAL A 91 6.13 11.65 -10.18
C VAL A 91 6.65 13.07 -10.21
N LYS A 92 6.07 13.96 -9.41
CA LYS A 92 6.63 15.28 -9.16
C LYS A 92 7.74 15.16 -8.10
N TYR A 93 8.97 15.50 -8.49
CA TYR A 93 10.15 15.45 -7.63
C TYR A 93 11.01 16.68 -7.91
N GLU A 94 11.33 17.46 -6.86
CA GLU A 94 12.12 18.71 -6.96
C GLU A 94 11.64 19.68 -8.07
N GLY A 95 10.32 19.82 -8.24
CA GLY A 95 9.73 20.66 -9.29
C GLY A 95 9.77 20.07 -10.71
N HIS A 96 10.43 18.92 -10.91
CA HIS A 96 10.47 18.20 -12.17
C HIS A 96 9.45 17.05 -12.20
N THR A 97 9.02 16.67 -13.41
CA THR A 97 8.17 15.49 -13.64
C THR A 97 9.05 14.35 -14.15
N VAL A 98 9.16 13.27 -13.37
CA VAL A 98 10.03 12.13 -13.66
C VAL A 98 9.18 10.89 -13.91
N SER A 99 9.52 10.10 -14.93
CA SER A 99 8.86 8.82 -15.19
C SER A 99 9.17 7.81 -14.09
N GLY A 100 8.14 7.17 -13.57
CA GLY A 100 8.25 6.19 -12.49
C GLY A 100 7.38 4.96 -12.71
N SER A 101 7.78 3.85 -12.08
CA SER A 101 7.00 2.62 -12.01
C SER A 101 6.74 2.26 -10.55
N VAL A 102 5.53 1.82 -10.26
CA VAL A 102 5.11 1.31 -8.95
C VAL A 102 4.86 -0.18 -9.10
N THR A 103 5.38 -0.98 -8.18
CA THR A 103 5.12 -2.42 -8.07
C THR A 103 4.64 -2.74 -6.67
N LEU A 104 3.48 -3.37 -6.55
CA LEU A 104 3.03 -3.99 -5.31
C LEU A 104 3.71 -5.36 -5.22
N VAL A 105 4.62 -5.51 -4.25
CA VAL A 105 5.45 -6.72 -4.10
C VAL A 105 4.71 -7.76 -3.24
N GLY A 106 3.94 -7.29 -2.26
CA GLY A 106 3.13 -8.14 -1.38
C GLY A 106 2.01 -7.34 -0.74
N THR A 107 1.34 -7.94 0.25
CA THR A 107 0.23 -7.29 0.97
C THR A 107 0.65 -6.02 1.72
N ASP A 108 1.90 -5.96 2.18
CA ASP A 108 2.46 -4.89 3.01
C ASP A 108 3.71 -4.23 2.42
N GLN A 109 4.12 -4.61 1.20
CA GLN A 109 5.34 -4.13 0.56
C GLN A 109 5.08 -3.59 -0.84
N MET A 110 5.58 -2.38 -1.10
CA MET A 110 5.49 -1.71 -2.39
C MET A 110 6.83 -1.06 -2.74
N SER A 111 7.16 -1.05 -4.03
CA SER A 111 8.40 -0.48 -4.55
C SER A 111 8.07 0.56 -5.62
N LEU A 112 8.67 1.74 -5.50
CA LEU A 112 8.69 2.78 -6.52
C LEU A 112 10.08 2.84 -7.14
N SER A 113 10.15 2.92 -8.46
CA SER A 113 11.41 3.11 -9.19
C SER A 113 11.22 4.23 -10.21
N GLY A 114 12.01 5.30 -10.07
CA GLY A 114 12.04 6.43 -11.00
C GLY A 114 13.43 6.58 -11.62
N CYS A 115 13.49 6.91 -12.90
CA CYS A 115 14.76 7.17 -13.59
C CYS A 115 14.71 8.54 -14.25
N GLN A 116 15.77 9.33 -14.04
CA GLN A 116 16.01 10.58 -14.74
C GLN A 116 17.28 10.41 -15.58
N LEU A 117 17.12 10.40 -16.91
CA LEU A 117 18.18 10.11 -17.89
C LEU A 117 18.90 8.77 -17.61
N ILE A 118 20.08 8.82 -17.00
CA ILE A 118 20.91 7.65 -16.66
C ILE A 118 20.86 7.27 -15.17
N ALA A 119 20.27 8.10 -14.31
CA ALA A 119 20.22 7.88 -12.88
C ALA A 119 18.85 7.31 -12.46
N CYS A 120 18.84 6.08 -11.96
CA CYS A 120 17.65 5.44 -11.40
C CYS A 120 17.71 5.44 -9.87
N ARG A 121 16.60 5.79 -9.23
CA ARG A 121 16.41 5.66 -7.78
C ARG A 121 15.24 4.74 -7.51
N LYS A 122 15.41 3.90 -6.49
CA LYS A 122 14.38 3.03 -5.97
C LYS A 122 14.05 3.45 -4.54
N VAL A 123 12.76 3.47 -4.22
CA VAL A 123 12.24 3.73 -2.89
C VAL A 123 11.28 2.61 -2.55
N ASP A 124 11.50 1.96 -1.42
CA ASP A 124 10.64 0.90 -0.91
C ASP A 124 9.71 1.44 0.18
N PHE A 125 8.54 0.83 0.30
CA PHE A 125 7.50 1.23 1.21
C PHE A 125 6.97 0.03 1.98
N VAL A 126 6.61 0.30 3.23
CA VAL A 126 5.85 -0.60 4.09
C VAL A 126 4.46 -0.04 4.34
N ARG A 127 3.46 -0.90 4.41
CA ARG A 127 2.11 -0.51 4.80
C ARG A 127 2.07 -0.15 6.29
N ILE A 128 1.26 0.84 6.64
CA ILE A 128 0.96 1.23 8.03
C ILE A 128 -0.53 1.34 8.28
#